data_AF-B4JG94-F1
#
_entry.id   AF-B4JG94-F1
#
_cell.length_a   1.000
_cell.length_b   1.000
_cell.length_c   1.000
_cell.angle_alpha   90.00
_cell.angle_beta   90.00
_cell.angle_gamma   90.00
#
_symmetry.space_group_name_H-M   'P 1'
#
loop_
_entity.id
_entity.type
_entity.pdbx_description
1 polymer ?
#
loop_
_entity_poly.entity_id
_entity_poly.type
_entity_poly.pdbx_seq_one_letter_code
_entity_poly.pdbx_strand_id
1 'polypeptide(L)'
;MASRGGPMVAGTDGNDFEFRQKVANTYQISLLNKSRLKYCIFFHALLFFVMLAKLMSDILDRLDIFVLEIEELEVPPPLWWEYVWAGSLLTSFLGLSAARGNKVRDMQKYMIAILVMAVLPLLYCFAYYFADIWEFVTMDKSVDLDETDIFVWRGFPYALFWYAFCLLGFQIHGFTLYFAYNLVKAWKARTGRKMQ
;
A
#
# COMPACT_ATOMS: atom_id res chain seq x y z
N MET A 1 -7.97 28.06 -20.24
CA MET A 1 -8.20 29.51 -20.19
C MET A 1 -7.57 30.07 -18.91
N ALA A 2 -6.34 30.58 -19.03
CA ALA A 2 -5.98 31.81 -18.34
C ALA A 2 -6.93 32.91 -18.86
N SER A 3 -7.29 33.88 -18.03
CA SER A 3 -8.24 34.96 -18.37
C SER A 3 -7.91 35.57 -19.74
N ARG A 4 -8.71 35.24 -20.76
CA ARG A 4 -8.67 35.90 -22.07
C ARG A 4 -9.38 37.24 -21.91
N GLY A 5 -8.64 38.28 -21.51
CA GLY A 5 -9.14 39.66 -21.46
C GLY A 5 -8.77 40.51 -20.24
N GLY A 6 -8.07 39.95 -19.24
CA GLY A 6 -7.46 40.77 -18.17
C GLY A 6 -6.20 41.48 -18.69
N PRO A 7 -5.75 42.59 -18.05
CA PRO A 7 -4.53 43.29 -18.46
C PRO A 7 -3.40 42.28 -18.62
N MET A 8 -2.82 42.18 -19.82
CA MET A 8 -1.55 41.45 -19.94
C MET A 8 -0.55 42.21 -19.08
N VAL A 9 0.07 41.52 -18.12
CA VAL A 9 1.08 42.11 -17.24
C VAL A 9 2.13 42.78 -18.13
N ALA A 10 2.11 44.11 -18.16
CA ALA A 10 3.02 44.92 -18.94
C ALA A 10 4.38 44.86 -18.25
N GLY A 11 5.29 44.08 -18.83
CA GLY A 11 6.61 43.84 -18.25
C GLY A 11 6.53 43.02 -16.96
N THR A 12 7.07 41.81 -16.97
CA THR A 12 7.46 41.19 -15.70
C THR A 12 8.66 42.00 -15.22
N ASP A 13 8.43 42.91 -14.27
CA ASP A 13 9.45 43.75 -13.63
C ASP A 13 10.47 42.94 -12.79
N GLY A 14 10.33 41.62 -12.76
CA GLY A 14 11.16 40.70 -11.98
C GLY A 14 10.71 40.54 -10.53
N ASN A 15 9.73 41.33 -10.06
CA ASN A 15 9.25 41.27 -8.68
C ASN A 15 8.22 40.14 -8.45
N ASP A 16 7.82 39.41 -9.49
CA ASP A 16 6.92 38.25 -9.39
C ASP A 16 7.63 36.93 -9.05
N PHE A 17 8.93 36.97 -8.74
CA PHE A 17 9.76 35.79 -8.50
C PHE A 17 9.24 34.91 -7.36
N GLU A 18 8.80 35.50 -6.24
CA GLU A 18 8.27 34.75 -5.09
C GLU A 18 7.01 33.97 -5.46
N PHE A 19 6.12 34.60 -6.23
CA PHE A 19 4.89 33.97 -6.70
C PHE A 19 5.21 32.80 -7.65
N ARG A 20 6.12 33.01 -8.62
CA ARG A 20 6.57 31.95 -9.54
C ARG A 20 7.21 30.78 -8.80
N GLN A 21 8.09 31.05 -7.84
CA GLN A 21 8.74 30.02 -7.02
C GLN A 21 7.70 29.22 -6.21
N LYS A 22 6.72 29.87 -5.59
CA LYS A 22 5.67 29.20 -4.81
C LYS A 22 4.79 28.29 -5.67
N VAL A 23 4.48 28.71 -6.90
CA VAL A 23 3.74 27.92 -7.88
C VAL A 23 4.57 26.72 -8.35
N ALA A 24 5.83 26.96 -8.75
CA ALA A 24 6.75 25.92 -9.20
C ALA A 24 6.98 24.83 -8.13
N ASN A 25 7.16 25.23 -6.87
CA ASN A 25 7.34 24.30 -5.74
C ASN A 25 6.11 23.39 -5.57
N THR A 26 4.90 23.93 -5.70
CA THR A 26 3.66 23.13 -5.61
C THR A 26 3.56 22.08 -6.73
N TYR A 27 3.98 22.43 -7.95
CA TYR A 27 4.03 21.48 -9.07
C TYR A 27 5.10 20.42 -8.87
N GLN A 28 6.29 20.80 -8.40
CA GLN A 28 7.38 19.88 -8.12
C GLN A 28 6.99 18.86 -7.04
N ILE A 29 6.38 19.32 -5.94
CA ILE A 29 5.83 18.45 -4.89
C ILE A 29 4.81 17.48 -5.47
N SER A 30 3.89 17.96 -6.31
CA SER A 30 2.90 17.07 -6.92
C SER A 30 3.52 16.04 -7.86
N LEU A 31 4.50 16.42 -8.68
CA LEU A 31 5.15 15.50 -9.62
C LEU A 31 5.94 14.42 -8.87
N LEU A 32 6.72 14.83 -7.86
CA LEU A 32 7.53 13.91 -7.06
C LEU A 32 6.67 12.89 -6.32
N ASN A 33 5.61 13.35 -5.63
CA ASN A 33 4.74 12.44 -4.88
C ASN A 33 3.92 11.51 -5.79
N LYS A 34 3.57 11.93 -7.01
CA LYS A 34 2.94 11.03 -7.99
C LYS A 34 3.87 9.91 -8.42
N SER A 35 5.14 10.24 -8.68
CA SER A 35 6.16 9.25 -9.05
C SER A 35 6.36 8.25 -7.91
N ARG A 36 6.55 8.75 -6.69
CA ARG A 36 6.70 7.92 -5.47
C ARG A 36 5.48 7.05 -5.20
N LEU A 37 4.26 7.58 -5.38
CA LEU A 37 3.03 6.80 -5.25
C LEU A 37 2.98 5.63 -6.24
N LYS A 38 3.44 5.82 -7.49
CA LYS A 38 3.52 4.73 -8.47
C LYS A 38 4.50 3.64 -8.04
N TYR A 39 5.64 4.02 -7.46
CA TYR A 39 6.58 3.03 -6.91
C TYR A 39 5.95 2.26 -5.75
N CYS A 40 5.24 2.91 -4.84
CA CYS A 40 4.51 2.19 -3.78
C CYS A 40 3.48 1.21 -4.34
N ILE A 41 2.74 1.60 -5.38
CA ILE A 41 1.78 0.70 -6.07
C ILE A 41 2.50 -0.46 -6.75
N PHE A 42 3.66 -0.21 -7.35
CA PHE A 42 4.48 -1.27 -7.94
C PHE A 42 4.96 -2.27 -6.88
N PHE A 43 5.50 -1.82 -5.75
CA PHE A 43 5.89 -2.71 -4.65
C PHE A 43 4.70 -3.44 -4.02
N HIS A 44 3.55 -2.78 -3.92
CA HIS A 44 2.31 -3.44 -3.51
C HIS A 44 1.91 -4.56 -4.49
N ALA A 45 2.06 -4.33 -5.80
CA ALA A 45 1.83 -5.38 -6.80
C ALA A 45 2.81 -6.55 -6.68
N LEU A 46 4.09 -6.30 -6.38
CA LEU A 46 5.05 -7.37 -6.10
C LEU A 46 4.64 -8.19 -4.87
N LEU A 47 4.25 -7.52 -3.79
CA LEU A 47 3.79 -8.19 -2.57
C LEU A 47 2.46 -8.93 -2.79
N PHE A 48 1.60 -8.43 -3.67
CA PHE A 48 0.42 -9.14 -4.16
C PHE A 48 0.78 -10.45 -4.84
N PHE A 49 1.81 -10.51 -5.69
CA PHE A 49 2.22 -11.78 -6.31
C PHE A 49 2.74 -12.78 -5.29
N VAL A 50 3.40 -12.33 -4.21
CA VAL A 50 3.78 -13.19 -3.09
C VAL A 50 2.54 -13.76 -2.39
N MET A 51 1.55 -12.91 -2.09
CA MET A 51 0.28 -13.37 -1.52
C MET A 51 -0.47 -14.31 -2.48
N LEU A 52 -0.49 -14.00 -3.78
CA LEU A 52 -1.15 -14.83 -4.79
C LEU A 52 -0.49 -16.20 -4.91
N ALA A 53 0.84 -16.29 -4.82
CA ALA A 53 1.55 -17.56 -4.80
C ALA A 53 1.14 -18.41 -3.59
N LYS A 54 0.98 -17.78 -2.42
CA LYS A 54 0.46 -18.46 -1.22
C LYS A 54 -0.98 -18.92 -1.41
N LEU A 55 -1.86 -18.08 -1.96
CA LEU A 55 -3.27 -18.40 -2.21
C LEU A 55 -3.45 -19.42 -3.35
N MET A 56 -2.41 -19.74 -4.11
CA MET A 56 -2.51 -20.55 -5.32
C MET A 56 -2.97 -21.97 -5.02
N SER A 57 -2.51 -22.59 -3.92
CA SER A 57 -2.92 -23.94 -3.54
C SER A 57 -4.44 -24.03 -3.39
N ASP A 58 -5.03 -23.19 -2.53
CA ASP A 58 -6.49 -23.14 -2.33
C ASP A 58 -7.26 -22.76 -3.61
N ILE A 59 -6.72 -21.88 -4.46
CA ILE A 59 -7.37 -21.54 -5.73
C ILE A 59 -7.41 -22.75 -6.67
N LEU A 60 -6.32 -23.51 -6.77
CA LEU A 60 -6.25 -24.71 -7.60
C LEU A 60 -7.19 -25.80 -7.09
N ASP A 61 -7.25 -26.00 -5.77
CA ASP A 61 -8.17 -26.96 -5.15
C ASP A 61 -9.63 -26.63 -5.47
N ARG A 62 -10.01 -25.35 -5.40
CA ARG A 62 -11.37 -24.90 -5.74
C ARG A 62 -11.72 -25.04 -7.22
N LEU A 63 -10.71 -25.14 -8.09
CA LEU A 63 -10.87 -25.38 -9.52
C LEU A 63 -10.79 -26.88 -9.87
N ASP A 64 -10.64 -27.76 -8.88
CA ASP A 64 -10.45 -29.20 -9.06
C ASP A 64 -9.19 -29.53 -9.91
N ILE A 65 -8.13 -28.72 -9.73
CA ILE A 65 -6.83 -28.90 -10.41
C ILE A 65 -5.81 -29.40 -9.39
N PHE A 66 -5.35 -30.64 -9.55
CA PHE A 66 -4.34 -31.23 -8.68
C PHE A 66 -2.93 -31.10 -9.27
N VAL A 67 -2.01 -30.53 -8.48
CA VAL A 67 -0.57 -30.45 -8.80
C VAL A 67 0.21 -30.98 -7.62
N LEU A 68 0.85 -32.14 -7.78
CA LEU A 68 1.51 -32.88 -6.70
C LEU A 68 2.56 -32.03 -5.97
N GLU A 69 3.39 -31.30 -6.71
CA GLU A 69 4.47 -30.48 -6.15
C GLU A 69 3.96 -29.31 -5.29
N ILE A 70 2.74 -28.84 -5.57
CA ILE A 70 2.08 -27.77 -4.78
C ILE A 70 1.44 -28.37 -3.53
N GLU A 71 0.87 -29.56 -3.63
CA GLU A 71 0.27 -30.27 -2.48
C GLU A 71 1.36 -30.68 -1.47
N GLU A 72 2.49 -31.22 -1.95
CA GLU A 72 3.65 -31.56 -1.11
C GLU A 72 4.29 -30.35 -0.42
N LEU A 73 3.94 -29.12 -0.84
CA LEU A 73 4.37 -27.91 -0.15
C LEU A 73 3.59 -27.69 1.16
N GLU A 74 2.47 -28.38 1.34
CA GLU A 74 1.60 -28.31 2.52
C GLU A 74 1.37 -26.85 2.95
N VAL A 75 1.04 -26.00 1.97
CA VAL A 75 0.86 -24.56 2.21
C VAL A 75 -0.34 -24.39 3.15
N PRO A 76 -0.19 -23.64 4.27
CA PRO A 76 -1.28 -23.50 5.21
C PRO A 76 -2.51 -22.85 4.58
N PRO A 77 -3.73 -23.32 4.91
CA PRO A 77 -4.95 -22.83 4.29
C PRO A 77 -5.13 -21.33 4.54
N PRO A 78 -5.69 -20.60 3.57
CA PRO A 78 -5.84 -19.16 3.69
C PRO A 78 -6.95 -18.73 4.64
N LEU A 79 -6.65 -17.71 5.43
CA LEU A 79 -7.62 -16.97 6.22
C LEU A 79 -8.29 -15.90 5.36
N TRP A 80 -9.52 -15.51 5.73
CA TRP A 80 -10.29 -14.53 4.95
C TRP A 80 -9.59 -13.18 4.75
N TRP A 81 -8.80 -12.73 5.73
CA TRP A 81 -8.09 -11.46 5.66
C TRP A 81 -7.07 -11.43 4.50
N GLU A 82 -6.52 -12.58 4.11
CA GLU A 82 -5.53 -12.70 3.03
C GLU A 82 -6.17 -12.36 1.68
N TYR A 83 -7.38 -12.86 1.43
CA TYR A 83 -8.15 -12.50 0.23
C TYR A 83 -8.56 -11.03 0.21
N VAL A 84 -8.98 -10.49 1.37
CA VAL A 84 -9.30 -9.07 1.50
C VAL A 84 -8.08 -8.22 1.16
N TRP A 85 -6.91 -8.61 1.70
CA TRP A 85 -5.65 -7.94 1.43
C TRP A 85 -5.25 -8.05 -0.05
N ALA A 86 -5.35 -9.23 -0.65
CA ALA A 86 -5.07 -9.44 -2.07
C ALA A 86 -5.97 -8.57 -2.97
N GLY A 87 -7.26 -8.45 -2.62
CA GLY A 87 -8.22 -7.58 -3.32
C GLY A 87 -7.87 -6.09 -3.25
N SER A 88 -7.05 -5.67 -2.29
CA SER A 88 -6.65 -4.27 -2.16
C SER A 88 -5.83 -3.74 -3.34
N LEU A 89 -5.16 -4.63 -4.12
CA LEU A 89 -4.46 -4.24 -5.34
C LEU A 89 -5.41 -3.56 -6.35
N LEU A 90 -6.67 -4.03 -6.44
CA LEU A 90 -7.68 -3.47 -7.34
C LEU A 90 -7.99 -2.00 -7.03
N THR A 91 -7.81 -1.58 -5.78
CA THR A 91 -8.00 -0.18 -5.39
C THR A 91 -6.95 0.75 -6.02
N SER A 92 -5.80 0.21 -6.47
CA SER A 92 -4.73 0.98 -7.10
C SER A 92 -5.16 1.66 -8.40
N PHE A 93 -6.15 1.11 -9.12
CA PHE A 93 -6.74 1.76 -10.29
C PHE A 93 -7.33 3.14 -9.95
N LEU A 94 -7.99 3.23 -8.80
CA LEU A 94 -8.55 4.49 -8.27
C LEU A 94 -7.43 5.49 -7.97
N GLY A 95 -6.36 5.04 -7.30
CA GLY A 95 -5.19 5.87 -6.97
C GLY A 95 -4.47 6.41 -8.21
N LEU A 96 -4.22 5.56 -9.20
CA LEU A 96 -3.58 5.96 -10.47
C LEU A 96 -4.45 6.91 -11.29
N SER A 97 -5.76 6.65 -11.37
CA SER A 97 -6.72 7.52 -12.05
C SER A 97 -6.80 8.89 -11.40
N ALA A 98 -6.88 8.92 -10.06
CA ALA A 98 -6.89 10.15 -9.28
C ALA A 98 -5.58 10.95 -9.46
N ALA A 99 -4.43 10.28 -9.45
CA ALA A 99 -3.13 10.88 -9.71
C ALA A 99 -3.00 11.46 -11.12
N ARG A 100 -3.56 10.81 -12.14
CA ARG A 100 -3.59 11.32 -13.52
C ARG A 100 -4.41 12.60 -13.61
N GLY A 101 -5.60 12.62 -13.01
CA GLY A 101 -6.53 13.75 -13.08
C GLY A 101 -6.39 14.82 -11.99
N ASN A 102 -5.49 14.67 -11.02
CA ASN A 102 -5.42 15.49 -9.81
C ASN A 102 -6.76 15.53 -9.04
N LYS A 103 -7.51 14.41 -9.04
CA LYS A 103 -8.86 14.34 -8.47
C LYS A 103 -8.79 14.12 -6.96
N VAL A 104 -8.96 15.19 -6.20
CA VAL A 104 -8.86 15.18 -4.73
C VAL A 104 -9.78 14.15 -4.08
N ARG A 105 -11.07 14.14 -4.44
CA ARG A 105 -12.08 13.23 -3.83
C ARG A 105 -11.75 11.76 -4.11
N ASP A 106 -11.29 11.45 -5.33
CA ASP A 106 -10.93 10.07 -5.70
C ASP A 106 -9.67 9.61 -4.98
N MET A 107 -8.68 10.50 -4.77
CA MET A 107 -7.50 10.17 -3.97
C MET A 107 -7.86 9.94 -2.50
N GLN A 108 -8.79 10.71 -1.93
CA GLN A 108 -9.29 10.47 -0.58
C GLN A 108 -10.02 9.13 -0.45
N LYS A 109 -10.85 8.76 -1.45
CA LYS A 109 -11.48 7.44 -1.52
C LYS A 109 -10.44 6.32 -1.60
N TYR A 110 -9.38 6.51 -2.40
CA TYR A 110 -8.27 5.57 -2.48
C TYR A 110 -7.54 5.40 -1.14
N MET A 111 -7.29 6.49 -0.41
CA MET A 111 -6.69 6.42 0.93
C MET A 111 -7.56 5.60 1.90
N ILE A 112 -8.88 5.80 1.88
CA ILE A 112 -9.81 5.02 2.71
C ILE A 112 -9.79 3.54 2.28
N ALA A 113 -9.81 3.26 0.98
CA ALA A 113 -9.77 1.90 0.46
C ALA A 113 -8.49 1.17 0.88
N ILE A 114 -7.32 1.82 0.81
CA ILE A 114 -6.04 1.26 1.29
C ILE A 114 -6.06 1.04 2.80
N LEU A 115 -6.61 1.96 3.58
CA LEU A 115 -6.74 1.78 5.02
C LEU A 115 -7.55 0.52 5.35
N VAL A 116 -8.71 0.37 4.71
CA VAL A 116 -9.66 -0.71 5.02
C VAL A 116 -9.24 -2.05 4.45
N MET A 117 -8.78 -2.08 3.20
CA MET A 117 -8.52 -3.34 2.47
C MET A 117 -7.07 -3.78 2.59
N ALA A 118 -6.13 -2.92 2.98
CA ALA A 118 -4.72 -3.29 3.10
C ALA A 118 -4.20 -3.13 4.54
N VAL A 119 -4.34 -1.96 5.15
CA VAL A 119 -3.78 -1.71 6.49
C VAL A 119 -4.51 -2.50 7.57
N LEU A 120 -5.85 -2.53 7.58
CA LEU A 120 -6.61 -3.28 8.57
C LEU A 120 -6.35 -4.80 8.52
N PRO A 121 -6.33 -5.47 7.36
CA PRO A 121 -5.94 -6.88 7.29
C PRO A 121 -4.53 -7.16 7.82
N LEU A 122 -3.57 -6.26 7.57
CA LEU A 122 -2.22 -6.41 8.14
C LEU A 122 -2.20 -6.22 9.66
N LEU A 123 -3.00 -5.29 10.21
CA LEU A 123 -3.15 -5.15 11.66
C LEU A 123 -3.79 -6.39 12.29
N TYR A 124 -4.81 -6.95 11.63
CA TYR A 124 -5.42 -8.21 12.04
C TYR A 124 -4.39 -9.34 12.02
N CYS A 125 -3.64 -9.50 10.92
CA CYS A 125 -2.58 -10.51 10.80
C CYS A 125 -1.53 -10.39 11.91
N PHE A 126 -1.03 -9.17 12.15
CA PHE A 126 -0.05 -8.90 13.21
C PHE A 126 -0.58 -9.29 14.59
N ALA A 127 -1.84 -8.94 14.91
CA ALA A 127 -2.47 -9.31 16.18
C ALA A 127 -2.76 -10.81 16.28
N TYR A 128 -3.19 -11.43 15.19
CA TYR A 128 -3.54 -12.85 15.11
C TYR A 128 -2.33 -13.74 15.43
N TYR A 129 -1.16 -13.43 14.87
CA TYR A 129 0.08 -14.19 15.07
C TYR A 129 0.96 -13.68 16.23
N PHE A 130 0.43 -12.80 17.07
CA PHE A 130 1.22 -12.19 18.15
C PHE A 130 1.66 -13.21 19.20
N ALA A 131 0.78 -14.13 19.60
CA ALA A 131 1.09 -15.14 20.60
C ALA A 131 2.24 -16.04 20.14
N ASP A 132 2.16 -16.58 18.93
CA ASP A 132 3.19 -17.44 18.32
C ASP A 132 4.56 -16.74 18.26
N ILE A 133 4.60 -15.47 17.84
CA ILE A 133 5.86 -14.71 17.82
C ILE A 133 6.37 -14.45 19.22
N TRP A 134 5.49 -14.09 20.15
CA TRP A 134 5.88 -13.81 21.53
C TRP A 134 6.48 -15.05 22.18
N GLU A 135 5.83 -16.19 22.03
CA GLU A 135 6.32 -17.48 22.51
C GLU A 135 7.66 -17.83 21.83
N PHE A 136 7.73 -17.76 20.49
CA PHE A 136 8.96 -18.08 19.76
C PHE A 136 10.17 -17.24 20.19
N VAL A 137 9.96 -15.95 20.50
CA VAL A 137 11.05 -15.04 20.87
C VAL A 137 11.42 -15.15 22.35
N THR A 138 10.52 -15.65 23.19
CA THR A 138 10.73 -15.75 24.65
C THR A 138 11.02 -17.17 25.15
N MET A 139 10.79 -18.19 24.33
CA MET A 139 11.09 -19.58 24.68
C MET A 139 12.59 -19.78 24.96
N ASP A 140 12.89 -20.72 25.86
CA ASP A 140 14.27 -21.13 26.12
C ASP A 140 14.82 -21.87 24.90
N LYS A 141 16.10 -21.66 24.57
CA LYS A 141 16.75 -22.30 23.41
C LYS A 141 16.84 -23.82 23.52
N SER A 142 16.65 -24.38 24.72
CA SER A 142 16.62 -25.82 24.96
C SER A 142 15.27 -26.46 24.66
N VAL A 143 14.22 -25.65 24.47
CA VAL A 143 12.88 -26.13 24.09
C VAL A 143 12.84 -26.29 22.57
N ASP A 144 12.50 -27.48 22.12
CA ASP A 144 12.28 -27.75 20.70
C ASP A 144 10.92 -27.19 20.26
N LEU A 145 10.83 -26.70 19.01
CA LEU A 145 9.59 -26.11 18.47
C LEU A 145 8.41 -27.10 18.51
N ASP A 146 8.69 -28.39 18.39
CA ASP A 146 7.69 -29.47 18.42
C ASP A 146 7.06 -29.63 19.82
N GLU A 147 7.65 -29.05 20.86
CA GLU A 147 7.10 -29.03 22.22
C GLU A 147 6.19 -27.81 22.49
N THR A 148 6.04 -26.91 21.50
CA THR A 148 5.22 -25.69 21.60
C THR A 148 3.93 -25.82 20.79
N ASP A 149 2.95 -24.94 21.06
CA ASP A 149 1.72 -24.83 20.26
C ASP A 149 1.93 -24.00 18.98
N ILE A 150 3.17 -23.59 18.67
CA ILE A 150 3.50 -22.75 17.52
C ILE A 150 3.30 -23.55 16.23
N PHE A 151 2.52 -22.98 15.31
CA PHE A 151 2.36 -23.60 14.00
C PHE A 151 3.63 -23.44 13.14
N VAL A 152 4.21 -24.57 12.71
CA VAL A 152 5.46 -24.64 11.93
C VAL A 152 5.14 -24.98 10.47
N TRP A 153 5.75 -24.24 9.53
CA TRP A 153 5.69 -24.55 8.10
C TRP A 153 7.12 -24.69 7.55
N ARG A 154 7.42 -25.85 6.95
CA ARG A 154 8.74 -26.18 6.39
C ARG A 154 9.91 -25.97 7.38
N GLY A 155 9.69 -26.28 8.65
CA GLY A 155 10.70 -26.17 9.71
C GLY A 155 10.90 -24.77 10.28
N PHE A 156 10.06 -23.80 9.92
CA PHE A 156 10.10 -22.45 10.47
C PHE A 156 8.73 -22.07 11.07
N PRO A 157 8.70 -21.31 12.17
CA PRO A 157 7.46 -20.74 12.71
C PRO A 157 6.73 -19.94 11.63
N TYR A 158 5.50 -20.32 11.33
CA TYR A 158 4.73 -19.73 10.24
C TYR A 158 4.49 -18.23 10.46
N ALA A 159 4.29 -17.85 11.72
CA ALA A 159 4.12 -16.47 12.17
C ALA A 159 5.29 -15.55 11.74
N LEU A 160 6.53 -16.07 11.60
CA LEU A 160 7.68 -15.26 11.17
C LEU A 160 7.52 -14.77 9.73
N PHE A 161 7.04 -15.62 8.82
CA PHE A 161 6.78 -15.23 7.43
C PHE A 161 5.72 -14.12 7.38
N TRP A 162 4.69 -14.23 8.21
CA TRP A 162 3.65 -13.21 8.31
C TRP A 162 4.13 -11.91 8.90
N TYR A 163 5.01 -11.94 9.90
CA TYR A 163 5.59 -10.71 10.44
C TYR A 163 6.51 -10.03 9.42
N ALA A 164 7.32 -10.79 8.67
CA ALA A 164 8.11 -10.24 7.57
C ALA A 164 7.22 -9.58 6.49
N PHE A 165 6.14 -10.26 6.10
CA PHE A 165 5.14 -9.74 5.17
C PHE A 165 4.48 -8.46 5.70
N CYS A 166 4.06 -8.44 6.97
CA CYS A 166 3.44 -7.29 7.62
C CYS A 166 4.38 -6.09 7.70
N LEU A 167 5.65 -6.29 8.03
CA LEU A 167 6.64 -5.21 8.08
C LEU A 167 6.80 -4.53 6.72
N LEU A 168 6.92 -5.30 5.63
CA LEU A 168 6.98 -4.78 4.27
C LEU A 168 5.67 -4.09 3.88
N GLY A 169 4.53 -4.72 4.16
CA GLY A 169 3.20 -4.19 3.88
C GLY A 169 2.95 -2.84 4.58
N PHE A 170 3.23 -2.75 5.87
CA PHE A 170 3.08 -1.49 6.63
C PHE A 170 3.97 -0.37 6.09
N GLN A 171 5.21 -0.66 5.69
CA GLN A 171 6.08 0.32 5.07
C GLN A 171 5.48 0.82 3.74
N ILE A 172 5.10 -0.10 2.84
CA ILE A 172 4.54 0.23 1.53
C ILE A 172 3.26 1.06 1.67
N HIS A 173 2.32 0.63 2.52
CA HIS A 173 1.04 1.32 2.69
C HIS A 173 1.17 2.61 3.51
N GLY A 174 2.08 2.67 4.49
CA GLY A 174 2.42 3.89 5.21
C GLY A 174 2.93 4.98 4.27
N PHE A 175 3.89 4.64 3.39
CA PHE A 175 4.37 5.57 2.37
C PHE A 175 3.30 5.90 1.33
N THR A 176 2.46 4.94 0.95
CA THR A 176 1.31 5.17 0.05
C THR A 176 0.39 6.26 0.60
N LEU A 177 -0.02 6.13 1.87
CA LEU A 177 -0.89 7.10 2.54
C LEU A 177 -0.21 8.45 2.71
N TYR A 178 1.08 8.47 3.08
CA TYR A 178 1.86 9.70 3.21
C TYR A 178 1.95 10.48 1.88
N PHE A 179 2.32 9.81 0.78
CA PHE A 179 2.40 10.46 -0.53
C PHE A 179 1.03 10.88 -1.06
N ALA A 180 -0.01 10.06 -0.85
CA ALA A 180 -1.39 10.41 -1.21
C ALA A 180 -1.89 11.64 -0.44
N TYR A 181 -1.59 11.74 0.86
CA TYR A 181 -1.91 12.90 1.68
C TYR A 181 -1.22 14.17 1.18
N ASN A 182 0.07 14.08 0.85
CA ASN A 182 0.81 15.21 0.29
C ASN A 182 0.25 15.67 -1.07
N LEU A 183 -0.21 14.74 -1.91
CA LEU A 183 -0.90 15.07 -3.16
C LEU A 183 -2.22 15.79 -2.92
N VAL A 184 -3.05 15.29 -2.00
CA VAL A 184 -4.32 15.93 -1.61
C VAL A 184 -4.08 17.37 -1.13
N LYS A 185 -3.07 17.57 -0.27
CA LYS A 185 -2.68 18.89 0.24
C LYS A 185 -2.26 19.83 -0.90
N ALA A 186 -1.38 19.36 -1.80
CA ALA A 186 -0.89 20.16 -2.92
C ALA A 186 -2.01 20.55 -3.91
N TRP A 187 -2.93 19.62 -4.21
CA TRP A 187 -4.03 19.89 -5.14
C TRP A 187 -5.10 20.81 -4.56
N LYS A 188 -5.44 20.66 -3.26
CA LYS A 188 -6.37 21.58 -2.59
C LYS A 188 -5.82 23.02 -2.55
N ALA A 189 -4.54 23.19 -2.26
CA ALA A 189 -3.89 24.50 -2.27
C ALA A 189 -3.97 25.20 -3.64
N ARG A 190 -4.01 24.42 -4.73
CA ARG A 190 -4.19 24.96 -6.09
C ARG A 190 -5.63 25.40 -6.36
N THR A 191 -6.62 24.64 -5.90
CA THR A 191 -8.04 24.99 -6.10
C THR A 191 -8.43 26.24 -5.30
N GLY A 192 -7.97 26.35 -4.04
CA GLY A 192 -8.25 27.53 -3.21
C GLY A 192 -7.71 28.84 -3.79
N ARG A 193 -6.52 28.80 -4.41
CA ARG A 193 -5.92 29.97 -5.10
C ARG A 193 -6.56 30.32 -6.44
N LYS A 194 -7.45 29.47 -6.98
CA LYS A 194 -8.14 29.73 -8.23
C LYS A 194 -9.50 30.41 -8.03
N MET A 195 -9.98 30.45 -6.78
CA MET A 195 -11.24 31.05 -6.35
C MET A 195 -11.05 32.40 -5.64
N GLN A 196 -9.80 32.77 -5.32
CA GLN A 196 -9.39 34.13 -4.96
C GLN A 196 -8.85 34.82 -6.20
#